data_AF-A0A2S6ZDK5-F1
#
_entry.id   AF-A0A2S6ZDK5-F1
#
_cell.length_a   1.000
_cell.length_b   1.000
_cell.length_c   1.000
_cell.angle_alpha   90.00
_cell.angle_beta   90.00
_cell.angle_gamma   90.00
#
_symmetry.space_group_name_H-M   'P 1'
#
loop_
_entity.id
_entity.type
_entity.pdbx_description
1 polymer ?
#
loop_
_entity_poly.entity_id
_entity_poly.type
_entity_poly.pdbx_seq_one_letter_code
_entity_poly.pdbx_strand_id
1 'polypeptide(L)' 'MLGARSLLSGHSAVAERFFASLKNQQATGVYGAKAAAHTAIASYIHGFYSPTRLHSALGYLSPGR' A
#
# COMPACT_ATOMS: atom_id res chain seq x y z
N MET A 1 -28.22 18.90 -13.64
CA MET A 1 -27.82 17.50 -13.39
C MET A 1 -26.44 17.51 -12.74
N LEU A 2 -26.39 17.48 -11.40
CA LEU A 2 -25.16 17.61 -10.63
C LEU A 2 -25.08 16.43 -9.65
N GLY A 3 -23.89 15.83 -9.50
CA GLY A 3 -23.58 15.02 -8.34
C GLY A 3 -23.61 13.50 -8.53
N ALA A 4 -22.95 12.99 -9.56
CA ALA A 4 -22.42 11.62 -9.49
C ALA A 4 -20.89 11.70 -9.56
N ARG A 5 -20.22 10.91 -8.73
CA ARG A 5 -18.77 10.58 -8.77
C ARG A 5 -17.83 11.36 -7.84
N SER A 6 -18.22 11.58 -6.59
CA SER A 6 -17.24 11.75 -5.49
C SER A 6 -17.50 10.75 -4.36
N LEU A 7 -17.51 9.45 -4.68
CA LEU A 7 -17.64 8.38 -3.68
C LEU A 7 -16.66 7.20 -3.88
N LEU A 8 -15.76 7.26 -4.86
CA LEU A 8 -14.85 6.13 -5.17
C LEU A 8 -13.34 6.44 -5.07
N SER A 9 -12.90 7.70 -4.96
CA SER A 9 -11.47 8.01 -5.17
C SER A 9 -10.56 7.77 -3.96
N GLY A 10 -11.09 7.65 -2.74
CA GLY A 10 -10.27 7.47 -1.54
C GLY A 10 -9.59 6.10 -1.46
N HIS A 11 -10.34 5.02 -1.71
CA HIS A 11 -9.83 3.65 -1.68
C HIS A 11 -8.86 3.39 -2.85
N SER A 12 -9.19 3.91 -4.03
CA SER A 12 -8.32 3.82 -5.21
C SER A 12 -7.01 4.56 -4.99
N ALA A 13 -7.03 5.79 -4.45
CA ALA A 13 -5.79 6.56 -4.22
C ALA A 13 -4.85 5.90 -3.18
N VAL A 14 -5.41 5.24 -2.14
CA VAL A 14 -4.61 4.49 -1.17
C VAL A 14 -3.96 3.26 -1.84
N ALA A 15 -4.73 2.53 -2.65
CA ALA A 15 -4.23 1.38 -3.40
C ALA A 15 -3.14 1.79 -4.43
N GLU A 16 -3.37 2.86 -5.19
CA GLU A 16 -2.41 3.38 -6.17
C GLU A 16 -1.07 3.75 -5.52
N ARG A 17 -1.11 4.42 -4.36
CA ARG A 17 0.10 4.77 -3.60
C ARG A 17 0.83 3.55 -3.04
N PHE A 18 0.08 2.53 -2.61
CA PHE A 18 0.66 1.26 -2.20
C PHE A 18 1.41 0.60 -3.35
N PHE A 19 0.75 0.39 -4.49
CA PHE A 19 1.37 -0.26 -5.64
C PHE A 19 2.55 0.55 -6.21
N ALA A 20 2.49 1.87 -6.21
CA ALA A 20 3.62 2.71 -6.58
C ALA A 20 4.83 2.50 -5.65
N SER A 21 4.61 2.48 -4.34
CA SER A 21 5.68 2.26 -3.34
C SER A 21 6.26 0.84 -3.44
N LEU A 22 5.39 -0.16 -3.57
CA LEU A 22 5.77 -1.56 -3.68
C LEU A 22 6.69 -1.80 -4.89
N LYS A 23 6.33 -1.27 -6.07
CA LYS A 23 7.12 -1.42 -7.30
C LYS A 23 8.49 -0.73 -7.23
N ASN A 24 8.55 0.44 -6.60
CA ASN A 24 9.78 1.23 -6.54
C ASN A 24 10.76 0.74 -5.46
N GLN A 25 10.26 0.10 -4.39
CA GLN A 25 11.07 -0.19 -3.20
C GLN A 25 11.28 -1.68 -2.96
N GLN A 26 10.33 -2.55 -3.32
CA GLN A 26 10.40 -3.98 -2.99
C GLN A 26 10.39 -4.89 -4.21
N ALA A 27 9.52 -4.61 -5.18
CA ALA A 27 9.39 -5.40 -6.40
C ALA A 27 10.22 -4.78 -7.54
N THR A 28 11.49 -4.47 -7.25
CA THR A 28 12.43 -3.86 -8.22
C THR A 28 13.07 -4.88 -9.17
N GLY A 29 12.82 -6.17 -8.95
CA GLY A 29 13.33 -7.28 -9.75
C GLY A 29 12.36 -8.46 -9.81
N VAL A 30 12.76 -9.51 -10.53
CA VAL A 30 11.95 -10.72 -10.70
C VAL A 30 12.16 -11.69 -9.54
N TYR A 31 11.07 -12.21 -8.99
CA TYR A 31 11.14 -13.28 -7.99
C TYR A 31 11.32 -14.64 -8.67
N GLY A 32 12.29 -15.44 -8.21
CA GLY A 32 12.54 -16.78 -8.74
C GLY A 32 11.43 -17.79 -8.44
N ALA A 33 10.56 -17.51 -7.46
CA ALA A 33 9.42 -18.35 -7.12
C ALA A 33 8.27 -17.53 -6.52
N LYS A 34 7.04 -18.01 -6.69
CA LYS A 34 5.83 -17.39 -6.10
C LYS A 34 5.92 -17.31 -4.57
N ALA A 35 6.44 -18.34 -3.91
CA ALA A 35 6.61 -18.36 -2.46
C ALA A 35 7.61 -17.29 -1.97
N ALA A 36 8.68 -17.05 -2.74
CA ALA A 36 9.66 -16.00 -2.45
C ALA A 36 9.04 -14.61 -2.58
N ALA A 37 8.26 -14.38 -3.65
CA ALA A 37 7.49 -13.14 -3.83
C ALA A 37 6.54 -12.90 -2.64
N HIS A 38 5.80 -13.93 -2.24
CA HIS A 38 4.80 -13.81 -1.18
C HIS A 38 5.45 -13.46 0.16
N THR A 39 6.54 -14.14 0.52
CA THR A 39 7.32 -13.87 1.73
C THR A 39 7.89 -12.45 1.71
N ALA A 40 8.52 -12.05 0.61
CA ALA A 40 9.13 -10.74 0.47
C ALA A 40 8.10 -9.61 0.56
N ILE A 41 6.94 -9.75 -0.09
CA ILE A 41 5.87 -8.74 -0.07
C ILE A 41 5.23 -8.68 1.31
N ALA A 42 4.97 -9.81 1.97
CA ALA A 42 4.42 -9.83 3.32
C ALA A 42 5.36 -9.12 4.32
N SER A 43 6.66 -9.43 4.28
CA SER A 43 7.66 -8.76 5.11
C SER A 43 7.73 -7.26 4.85
N TYR A 44 7.64 -6.83 3.58
CA TYR A 44 7.58 -5.41 3.24
C TYR A 44 6.32 -4.75 3.81
N ILE A 45 5.15 -5.39 3.71
CA ILE A 45 3.90 -4.83 4.23
C ILE A 45 3.96 -4.67 5.75
N HIS A 46 4.31 -5.72 6.48
CA HIS A 46 4.27 -5.74 7.95
C HIS A 46 5.47 -5.07 8.60
N GLY A 47 6.66 -5.22 8.02
CA GLY A 47 7.91 -4.69 8.59
C GLY A 47 8.23 -3.25 8.18
N PHE A 48 7.66 -2.76 7.08
CA PHE A 48 8.04 -1.46 6.53
C PHE A 48 6.85 -0.59 6.13
N TYR A 49 5.96 -1.07 5.24
CA TYR A 49 4.93 -0.22 4.64
C TYR A 49 3.87 0.23 5.65
N SER A 50 3.23 -0.70 6.37
CA SER A 50 2.12 -0.37 7.30
C SER A 50 2.56 0.40 8.55
N PRO A 51 3.70 0.09 9.20
CA PRO A 51 4.16 0.84 10.37
C PRO A 51 4.64 2.26 10.03
N THR A 52 5.22 2.48 8.85
CA THR A 52 5.87 3.75 8.49
C THR A 52 4.89 4.76 7.88
N ARG A 53 3.75 4.30 7.35
CA ARG A 53 2.77 5.20 6.72
C ARG A 53 1.72 5.69 7.71
N LEU A 54 1.66 7.01 7.86
CA LEU A 54 0.54 7.69 8.49
C LEU A 54 -0.68 7.58 7.58
N HIS A 55 -1.74 6.94 8.06
CA HIS A 55 -2.97 6.80 7.31
C HIS A 55 -3.85 8.01 7.60
N SER A 56 -4.20 8.79 6.57
CA SER A 56 -5.13 9.94 6.73
C SER A 56 -6.49 9.52 7.25
N ALA A 57 -6.93 8.29 6.94
CA ALA A 57 -8.12 7.65 7.50
C ALA A 57 -8.01 7.34 9.00
N LEU A 58 -6.78 7.29 9.55
CA LEU A 58 -6.49 7.12 10.98
C LEU A 58 -6.04 8.44 11.64
N GLY A 59 -6.32 9.60 11.03
CA GLY A 59 -5.90 10.90 11.58
C GLY A 59 -4.38 11.13 11.53
N TYR A 60 -3.69 10.57 10.53
CA TYR A 60 -2.22 10.58 10.44
C TYR A 60 -1.52 9.79 11.57
N LEU A 61 -2.11 8.67 11.98
CA LEU A 61 -1.47 7.72 12.89
C LEU A 61 -1.06 6.46 12.13
N SER A 62 0.03 5.83 12.54
CA SER A 62 0.37 4.47 12.11
C SER A 62 -0.43 3.47 12.94
N PRO A 63 -0.89 2.33 12.36
CA PRO A 63 -1.71 1.35 13.08
C PRO A 63 -0.97 0.58 14.20
N GLY A 64 0.28 0.92 14.48
CA GLY A 64 1.14 0.27 15.46
C GLY A 64 1.31 1.06 16.77
N ARG A 65 0.37 1.95 17.08
CA ARG A 65 0.25 2.61 18.39
C ARG A 65 -1.13 2.37 18.98
#